data_AF-A0A915N1P1-F1
#
_entry.id   AF-A0A915N1P1-F1
#
_cell.length_a   1.000
_cell.length_b   1.000
_cell.length_c   1.000
_cell.angle_alpha   90.00
_cell.angle_beta   90.00
_cell.angle_gamma   90.00
#
_symmetry.space_group_name_H-M   'P 1'
#
loop_
_entity.id
_entity.type
_entity.pdbx_description
1 polymer ?
#
loop_
_entity_poly.entity_id
_entity_poly.type
_entity_poly.pdbx_seq_one_letter_code
_entity_poly.pdbx_strand_id
1 'polypeptide(L)'
;MDGHGHGHHGGHCSNIATNFEYHQQGMHYTMDKFINKENVIVLNESVEGSGVKVFKTWADRNDFVHSDVDEQLLFSVPFTANVKLTGITFSGPLSGSFPSTMSFDDCENAKEDQQIELKQDSDASIDYPLMS
;
A
#
# COMPACT_ATOMS: atom_id res chain seq x y z
N MET A 1 42.81 11.41 -38.75
CA MET A 1 42.20 12.30 -37.75
C MET A 1 40.77 11.83 -37.60
N ASP A 2 40.57 11.04 -36.56
CA ASP A 2 39.37 10.25 -36.30
C ASP A 2 38.23 11.14 -35.82
N GLY A 3 37.05 10.89 -36.39
CA GLY A 3 35.84 11.65 -36.12
C GLY A 3 34.86 10.93 -35.20
N HIS A 4 34.06 11.77 -34.53
CA HIS A 4 32.70 11.56 -34.03
C HIS A 4 32.50 10.65 -32.81
N GLY A 5 32.18 11.31 -31.68
CA GLY A 5 31.47 10.69 -30.58
C GLY A 5 29.96 10.68 -30.80
N HIS A 6 29.27 9.80 -30.06
CA HIS A 6 28.13 10.14 -29.21
C HIS A 6 27.79 8.94 -28.34
N GLY A 7 27.69 9.19 -27.02
CA GLY A 7 27.38 8.18 -26.03
C GLY A 7 25.93 7.71 -26.12
N HIS A 8 25.76 6.40 -26.02
CA HIS A 8 24.50 5.75 -25.71
C HIS A 8 24.73 4.77 -24.56
N HIS A 9 24.56 5.23 -23.32
CA HIS A 9 24.14 4.35 -22.23
C HIS A 9 22.66 4.59 -22.00
N GLY A 10 21.84 3.89 -22.80
CA GLY A 10 20.43 3.70 -22.51
C GLY A 10 20.29 2.91 -21.22
N GLY A 11 20.17 3.63 -20.10
CA GLY A 11 19.70 3.09 -18.84
C GLY A 11 18.23 2.71 -19.00
N HIS A 12 17.98 1.54 -19.56
CA HIS A 12 16.66 0.94 -19.61
C HIS A 12 16.32 0.52 -18.17
N CYS A 13 15.66 1.40 -17.43
CA CYS A 13 15.00 1.05 -16.17
C CYS A 13 13.81 0.16 -16.53
N SER A 14 14.07 -1.15 -16.68
CA SER A 14 13.07 -2.17 -16.83
C SER A 14 12.36 -2.39 -15.50
N ASN A 15 11.32 -1.61 -15.22
CA ASN A 15 10.34 -1.88 -14.17
C ASN A 15 8.90 -1.47 -14.55
N ILE A 16 8.59 -1.42 -15.85
CA ILE A 16 7.19 -1.37 -16.30
C ILE A 16 6.65 -2.80 -16.26
N ALA A 17 6.18 -3.25 -15.10
CA ALA A 17 5.29 -4.41 -15.06
C ALA A 17 3.90 -4.00 -15.55
N THR A 18 3.44 -4.71 -16.58
CA THR A 18 2.38 -4.35 -17.55
C THR A 18 0.97 -4.79 -17.15
N ASN A 19 0.68 -5.04 -15.87
CA ASN A 19 -0.61 -5.63 -15.48
C ASN A 19 -1.17 -5.11 -14.15
N PHE A 20 -1.21 -3.79 -13.98
CA PHE A 20 -1.87 -3.13 -12.85
C PHE A 20 -3.06 -2.33 -13.36
N GLU A 21 -4.20 -2.46 -12.69
CA GLU A 21 -5.32 -1.57 -12.93
C GLU A 21 -5.03 -0.23 -12.23
N TYR A 22 -5.12 0.86 -12.98
CA TYR A 22 -5.03 2.19 -12.42
C TYR A 22 -6.42 2.68 -12.09
N HIS A 23 -6.54 3.43 -11.00
CA HIS A 23 -7.79 4.08 -10.65
C HIS A 23 -8.37 4.84 -11.85
N GLN A 24 -9.64 4.56 -12.19
CA GLN A 24 -10.36 5.44 -13.10
C GLN A 24 -10.54 6.79 -12.41
N GLN A 25 -10.32 7.88 -13.15
CA GLN A 25 -10.42 9.24 -12.60
C GLN A 25 -11.78 9.44 -11.89
N GLY A 26 -11.76 9.71 -10.58
CA GLY A 26 -12.95 9.93 -9.75
C GLY A 26 -13.40 8.72 -8.91
N MET A 27 -12.77 7.55 -9.05
CA MET A 27 -12.95 6.46 -8.09
C MET A 27 -12.16 6.74 -6.82
N HIS A 28 -12.86 6.84 -5.69
CA HIS A 28 -12.27 6.98 -4.37
C HIS A 28 -12.85 5.93 -3.43
N TYR A 29 -11.97 5.23 -2.72
CA TYR A 29 -12.39 4.35 -1.64
C TYR A 29 -13.08 5.16 -0.53
N THR A 30 -14.25 4.68 -0.11
CA THR A 30 -15.04 5.26 0.99
C THR A 30 -15.11 4.32 2.20
N MET A 31 -14.23 3.32 2.22
CA MET A 31 -14.20 2.26 3.24
C MET A 31 -13.87 2.80 4.63
N ASP A 32 -13.21 3.96 4.72
CA ASP A 32 -12.83 4.62 5.97
C ASP A 32 -14.03 4.87 6.91
N LYS A 33 -15.23 5.05 6.35
CA LYS A 33 -16.48 5.24 7.10
C LYS A 33 -17.01 3.97 7.75
N PHE A 34 -16.61 2.82 7.26
CA PHE A 34 -17.03 1.51 7.75
C PHE A 34 -15.99 0.87 8.68
N ILE A 35 -14.85 1.52 8.90
CA ILE A 35 -13.81 1.04 9.82
C ILE A 35 -14.15 1.49 11.25
N ASN A 36 -14.14 0.55 12.19
CA ASN A 36 -14.24 0.82 13.62
C ASN A 36 -12.88 1.30 14.15
N LYS A 37 -12.57 2.58 13.91
CA LYS A 37 -11.28 3.19 14.26
C LYS A 37 -10.92 3.10 15.74
N GLU A 38 -11.92 3.05 16.62
CA GLU A 38 -11.71 2.93 18.08
C GLU A 38 -11.14 1.56 18.48
N ASN A 39 -11.32 0.54 17.64
CA ASN A 39 -10.86 -0.83 17.91
C ASN A 39 -9.81 -1.31 16.90
N VAL A 40 -9.24 -0.40 16.10
CA VAL A 40 -8.10 -0.74 15.24
C VAL A 40 -6.89 -1.01 16.12
N ILE A 41 -6.24 -2.15 15.89
CA ILE A 41 -4.98 -2.51 16.55
C ILE A 41 -3.88 -2.45 15.51
N VAL A 42 -2.78 -1.75 15.83
CA VAL A 42 -1.60 -1.69 15.00
C VAL A 42 -0.41 -2.15 15.82
N LEU A 43 0.36 -3.11 15.30
CA LEU A 43 1.58 -3.61 15.93
C LEU A 43 2.80 -3.16 15.12
N ASN A 44 3.93 -3.02 15.83
CA ASN A 44 5.23 -2.56 15.31
C ASN A 44 5.26 -1.13 14.77
N GLU A 45 4.27 -0.29 15.11
CA GLU A 45 4.35 1.15 14.81
C GLU A 45 5.37 1.86 15.71
N SER A 46 6.19 2.73 15.12
CA SER A 46 7.19 3.56 15.83
C SER A 46 6.57 4.59 16.77
N VAL A 47 5.37 5.06 16.44
CA VAL A 47 4.62 6.02 17.24
C VAL A 47 3.26 5.41 17.52
N GLU A 48 2.97 5.14 18.78
CA GLU A 48 1.68 4.60 19.22
C GLU A 48 0.50 5.44 18.70
N GLY A 49 -0.47 4.77 18.08
CA GLY A 49 -1.65 5.39 17.51
C GLY A 49 -1.41 6.18 16.22
N SER A 50 -0.27 5.98 15.54
CA SER A 50 -0.02 6.57 14.22
C SER A 50 -0.67 5.76 13.10
N GLY A 51 -0.67 4.43 13.20
CA GLY A 51 -1.22 3.55 12.18
C GLY A 51 -2.73 3.70 12.00
N VAL A 52 -3.49 3.95 13.07
CA VAL A 52 -4.94 4.21 12.94
C VAL A 52 -5.25 5.47 12.12
N LYS A 53 -4.34 6.46 12.11
CA LYS A 53 -4.54 7.74 11.39
C LYS A 53 -4.43 7.59 9.88
N VAL A 54 -3.90 6.47 9.37
CA VAL A 54 -3.80 6.23 7.92
C VAL A 54 -5.14 5.82 7.30
N PHE A 55 -6.13 5.40 8.10
CA PHE A 55 -7.48 5.09 7.65
C PHE A 55 -8.36 6.34 7.62
N LYS A 56 -8.45 6.99 6.45
CA LYS A 56 -9.12 8.29 6.30
C LYS A 56 -9.58 8.55 4.87
N THR A 57 -10.22 9.69 4.68
CA THR A 57 -10.68 10.11 3.36
C THR A 57 -9.50 10.36 2.42
N TRP A 58 -9.75 10.18 1.12
CA TRP A 58 -8.75 10.42 0.08
C TRP A 58 -8.15 11.84 0.11
N ALA A 59 -8.96 12.84 0.50
CA ALA A 59 -8.53 14.23 0.57
C ALA A 59 -7.49 14.46 1.68
N ASP A 60 -7.56 13.69 2.76
CA ASP A 60 -6.74 13.88 3.94
C ASP A 60 -5.52 12.93 4.00
N ARG A 61 -5.22 12.17 2.94
CA ARG A 61 -4.29 11.02 2.92
C ARG A 61 -2.80 11.28 3.26
N ASN A 62 -2.44 12.47 3.74
CA ASN A 62 -1.05 12.91 3.93
C ASN A 62 -0.31 12.36 5.18
N ASP A 63 -0.93 11.46 5.95
CA ASP A 63 -0.29 10.93 7.17
C ASP A 63 0.26 9.56 6.84
N PHE A 64 1.43 9.27 7.37
CA PHE A 64 2.13 8.02 7.19
C PHE A 64 2.39 7.37 8.53
N VAL A 65 2.46 6.04 8.51
CA VAL A 65 2.90 5.22 9.64
C VAL A 65 4.28 4.69 9.31
N HIS A 66 5.16 4.69 10.31
CA HIS A 66 6.50 4.14 10.21
C HIS A 66 6.61 2.98 11.17
N SER A 67 7.28 1.91 10.75
CA SER A 67 7.61 0.82 11.63
C SER A 67 8.76 1.20 12.59
N ASP A 68 8.78 0.61 13.77
CA ASP A 68 9.80 0.91 14.79
C ASP A 68 11.08 0.09 14.58
N VAL A 69 10.99 -1.20 14.91
CA VAL A 69 12.14 -2.10 15.04
C VAL A 69 12.25 -3.01 13.82
N ASP A 70 11.15 -3.62 13.42
CA ASP A 70 11.07 -4.50 12.26
C ASP A 70 10.45 -3.76 11.06
N GLU A 71 10.75 -4.17 9.83
CA GLU A 71 10.15 -3.60 8.61
C GLU A 71 8.67 -3.96 8.44
N GLN A 72 8.13 -4.81 9.33
CA GLN A 72 6.78 -5.36 9.24
C GLN A 72 5.81 -4.60 10.15
N LEU A 73 4.68 -4.15 9.60
CA LEU A 73 3.53 -3.60 10.34
C LEU A 73 2.34 -4.55 10.25
N LEU A 74 1.67 -4.79 11.38
CA LEU A 74 0.44 -5.59 11.43
C LEU A 74 -0.75 -4.71 11.77
N PHE A 75 -1.84 -4.87 11.02
CA PHE A 75 -3.09 -4.15 11.21
C PHE A 75 -4.24 -5.12 11.45
N SER A 76 -4.94 -4.96 12.57
CA SER A 76 -6.26 -5.55 12.79
C SER A 76 -7.30 -4.46 12.60
N VAL A 77 -8.09 -4.57 11.54
CA VAL A 77 -9.03 -3.52 11.10
C VAL A 77 -10.47 -4.05 11.21
N PRO A 78 -11.15 -3.88 12.36
CA PRO A 78 -12.55 -4.26 12.49
C PRO A 78 -13.46 -3.32 11.69
N PHE A 79 -14.50 -3.88 11.06
CA PHE A 79 -15.53 -3.13 10.36
C PHE A 79 -16.82 -3.00 11.18
N THR A 80 -17.54 -1.90 11.03
CA THR A 80 -18.81 -1.62 11.71
C THR A 80 -20.02 -2.19 10.97
N ALA A 81 -19.84 -2.71 9.76
CA ALA A 81 -20.86 -3.31 8.94
C ALA A 81 -20.30 -4.49 8.15
N ASN A 82 -21.18 -5.31 7.59
CA ASN A 82 -20.78 -6.33 6.64
C ASN A 82 -20.32 -5.65 5.34
N VAL A 83 -19.02 -5.68 5.09
CA VAL A 83 -18.39 -5.09 3.91
C VAL A 83 -17.80 -6.18 3.02
N LYS A 84 -17.70 -5.88 1.73
CA LYS A 84 -16.92 -6.66 0.78
C LYS A 84 -15.72 -5.83 0.36
N LEU A 85 -14.51 -6.33 0.61
CA LEU A 85 -13.30 -5.70 0.10
C LEU A 85 -13.10 -6.14 -1.35
N THR A 86 -13.00 -5.17 -2.26
CA THR A 86 -12.82 -5.42 -3.70
C THR A 86 -11.40 -5.10 -4.17
N GLY A 87 -10.75 -4.17 -3.48
CA GLY A 87 -9.41 -3.72 -3.80
C GLY A 87 -8.82 -2.91 -2.65
N ILE A 88 -7.51 -2.70 -2.72
CA ILE A 88 -6.74 -1.90 -1.77
C ILE A 88 -5.68 -1.10 -2.52
N THR A 89 -5.32 0.06 -1.98
CA THR A 89 -4.26 0.93 -2.52
C THR A 89 -3.26 1.27 -1.44
N PHE A 90 -2.03 1.57 -1.86
CA PHE A 90 -0.96 2.00 -0.98
C PHE A 90 -0.36 3.30 -1.50
N SER A 91 -0.12 4.24 -0.60
CA SER A 91 0.67 5.45 -0.87
C SER A 91 1.82 5.52 0.10
N GLY A 92 3.01 5.83 -0.39
CA GLY A 92 4.18 6.05 0.45
C GLY A 92 5.30 6.78 -0.29
N PRO A 93 6.33 7.21 0.45
CA PRO A 93 7.42 7.99 -0.12
C PRO A 93 8.26 7.17 -1.11
N LEU A 94 8.81 7.87 -2.11
CA LEU A 94 9.72 7.28 -3.10
C LEU A 94 11.13 6.96 -2.53
N SER A 95 11.33 7.08 -1.22
CA SER A 95 12.63 6.98 -0.52
C SER A 95 13.08 5.56 -0.17
N GLY A 96 12.35 4.52 -0.60
CA GLY A 96 12.67 3.12 -0.30
C GLY A 96 12.06 2.59 1.01
N SER A 97 11.30 3.42 1.74
CA SER A 97 10.57 3.02 2.95
C SER A 97 9.15 2.51 2.64
N PHE A 98 8.90 2.13 1.39
CA PHE A 98 7.60 1.65 0.92
C PHE A 98 7.53 0.13 1.10
N PRO A 99 6.41 -0.43 1.62
CA PRO A 99 6.29 -1.86 1.84
C PRO A 99 6.40 -2.63 0.51
N SER A 100 7.20 -3.69 0.49
CA SER A 100 7.40 -4.51 -0.72
C SER A 100 6.32 -5.57 -0.90
N THR A 101 5.71 -6.02 0.20
CA THR A 101 4.69 -7.08 0.20
C THR A 101 3.58 -6.78 1.20
N MET A 102 2.39 -7.29 0.90
CA MET A 102 1.27 -7.43 1.84
C MET A 102 0.79 -8.88 1.82
N SER A 103 0.41 -9.41 2.97
CA SER A 103 -0.37 -10.64 3.08
C SER A 103 -1.54 -10.47 4.05
N PHE A 104 -2.59 -11.25 3.84
CA PHE A 104 -3.65 -11.47 4.83
C PHE A 104 -3.34 -12.74 5.60
N ASP A 105 -3.23 -12.64 6.92
CA ASP A 105 -3.03 -13.77 7.82
C ASP A 105 -4.26 -13.83 8.73
N ASP A 106 -5.03 -14.90 8.60
CA ASP A 106 -6.01 -15.27 9.60
C ASP A 106 -5.20 -15.92 10.73
N CYS A 107 -4.98 -15.24 11.85
CA CYS A 107 -4.09 -15.70 12.94
C CYS A 107 -4.39 -17.14 13.45
N GLU A 108 -5.52 -17.74 13.05
CA GLU A 108 -5.88 -19.15 13.30
C GLU A 108 -5.40 -20.15 12.21
N ASN A 109 -5.14 -19.72 10.97
CA ASN A 109 -4.68 -20.52 9.85
C ASN A 109 -3.30 -20.07 9.34
N ALA A 110 -2.29 -20.93 9.44
CA ALA A 110 -0.91 -20.67 9.00
C ALA A 110 -0.70 -20.51 7.48
N LYS A 111 -1.76 -20.32 6.68
CA LYS A 111 -1.68 -20.05 5.25
C LYS A 111 -2.24 -18.66 4.99
N GLU A 112 -1.42 -17.82 4.38
CA GLU A 112 -1.84 -16.52 3.88
C GLU A 112 -2.98 -16.69 2.85
N ASP A 113 -4.10 -16.02 3.08
CA ASP A 113 -5.27 -16.09 2.19
C ASP A 113 -4.97 -15.44 0.84
N GLN A 114 -4.14 -14.39 0.85
CA GLN A 114 -3.65 -13.72 -0.34
C GLN A 114 -2.33 -13.00 -0.02
N GLN A 115 -1.34 -13.13 -0.91
CA GLN A 115 -0.11 -12.36 -0.90
C GLN A 115 -0.05 -11.44 -2.13
N ILE A 116 0.40 -10.21 -1.94
CA ILE A 116 0.47 -9.19 -2.98
C ILE A 116 1.86 -8.56 -2.96
N GLU A 117 2.54 -8.58 -4.10
CA GLU A 117 3.75 -7.79 -4.33
C GLU A 117 3.36 -6.34 -4.63
N LEU A 118 3.83 -5.43 -3.78
CA LEU A 118 3.51 -4.02 -3.88
C LEU A 118 4.56 -3.29 -4.70
N LYS A 119 4.11 -2.25 -5.38
CA LYS A 119 4.94 -1.34 -6.14
C LYS A 119 4.90 0.01 -5.48
N GLN A 120 6.07 0.64 -5.45
CA GLN A 120 6.20 1.97 -4.93
C GLN A 120 5.32 2.96 -5.70
N ASP A 121 4.46 3.64 -4.95
CA ASP A 121 3.49 4.58 -5.48
C ASP A 121 3.26 5.71 -4.46
N SER A 122 3.54 6.95 -4.86
CA SER A 122 3.32 8.13 -4.01
C SER A 122 1.87 8.63 -4.07
N ASP A 123 1.15 8.31 -5.15
CA ASP A 123 -0.15 8.87 -5.45
C ASP A 123 -1.30 7.88 -5.19
N ALA A 124 -0.99 6.64 -4.77
CA ALA A 124 -1.96 5.55 -4.63
C ALA A 124 -2.77 5.33 -5.93
N SER A 125 -2.10 5.43 -7.07
CA SER A 125 -2.66 5.23 -8.40
C SER A 125 -2.93 3.75 -8.73
N ILE A 126 -2.13 2.84 -8.17
CA ILE A 126 -2.22 1.40 -8.40
C ILE A 126 -3.30 0.79 -7.51
N ASP A 127 -4.28 0.15 -8.15
CA ASP A 127 -5.29 -0.65 -7.46
C ASP A 127 -4.88 -2.12 -7.40
N TYR A 128 -4.91 -2.68 -6.18
CA TYR A 128 -4.65 -4.10 -5.95
C TYR A 128 -5.96 -4.83 -5.69
N PRO A 129 -6.47 -5.62 -6.65
CA PRO A 129 -7.72 -6.35 -6.47
C PRO A 129 -7.56 -7.41 -5.38
N LEU A 130 -8.54 -7.49 -4.49
CA LEU A 130 -8.58 -8.47 -3.42
C LEU A 130 -9.45 -9.66 -3.83
N MET A 131 -8.98 -10.86 -3.49
CA MET A 131 -9.72 -12.10 -3.70
C MET A 131 -10.78 -12.21 -2.61
N SER A 132 -12.04 -12.03 -3.00
CA SER A 132 -13.21 -12.08 -2.12
C SER A 132 -13.97 -13.40 -2.21
#